data_AF-A0A4Y8LI13-F1
#
_entry.id   AF-A0A4Y8LI13-F1
#
_cell.length_a   1.000
_cell.length_b   1.000
_cell.length_c   1.000
_cell.angle_alpha   90.00
_cell.angle_beta   90.00
_cell.angle_gamma   90.00
#
_symmetry.space_group_name_H-M   'P 1'
#
loop_
_entity.id
_entity.type
_entity.pdbx_description
1 polymer ?
#
loop_
_entity_poly.entity_id
_entity_poly.type
_entity_poly.pdbx_seq_one_letter_code
_entity_poly.pdbx_strand_id
1 'polypeptide(L)'
;MKKSKSVALSLLLAASLALPAGASAAPADNGNGGEKFRVYVEAVGNNAAAKSSANSLKGQYEVRWELSENGFSTEMNEKQFQALQKNKNFKVSKVQELALDTDVRSSEFETMAGEYPTQQTPWGIKAIYNNPNQTTTSGGAGINIAVLDTGVFTSHYDLVNTVEQCKDFTTASGLVNGSCNDVDGHGTHVAGSALADGGSDGAGIYGVAPQADLWAYKVLGDDGRGYSDDIAAAIRHAADQATATGTKTVINMSLGSAGQDSLITNAVNYAYSRGVLVVAAAGNSGPNQGSIGYPGALPNAIAVAALENRQQNGTYRVADFSSRGYAATDGDYVIQQGDVEISAPGAAIYSTWPGGGYNTISGTSMASPHVAGLAAKVWAANPGWSNTQLRANLQNRARANDILGGFGAAAGDDYASGFGFAKVN
;
A
#
# COMPACT_ATOMS: atom_id res chain seq x y z
N MET A 1 75.61 12.40 -66.44
CA MET A 1 75.37 11.31 -67.43
C MET A 1 75.36 9.98 -66.70
N LYS A 2 74.31 9.17 -66.96
CA LYS A 2 74.21 7.69 -66.94
C LYS A 2 74.70 6.83 -65.74
N LYS A 3 73.73 5.98 -65.31
CA LYS A 3 73.81 4.54 -64.91
C LYS A 3 74.48 4.23 -63.57
N SER A 4 73.76 3.74 -62.56
CA SER A 4 73.12 2.42 -62.38
C SER A 4 73.93 1.58 -61.39
N LYS A 5 73.34 1.21 -60.26
CA LYS A 5 73.18 -0.19 -59.82
C LYS A 5 72.28 -0.29 -58.59
N SER A 6 71.44 -1.30 -58.66
CA SER A 6 70.47 -1.80 -57.68
C SER A 6 71.09 -2.18 -56.34
N VAL A 7 70.27 -2.23 -55.29
CA VAL A 7 70.06 -3.35 -54.34
C VAL A 7 69.21 -2.81 -53.19
N ALA A 8 67.99 -3.33 -53.05
CA ALA A 8 67.09 -3.07 -51.93
C ALA A 8 67.41 -4.07 -50.80
N LEU A 9 67.55 -3.56 -49.59
CA LEU A 9 67.86 -4.35 -48.39
C LEU A 9 66.57 -4.74 -47.68
N SER A 10 66.40 -6.05 -47.58
CA SER A 10 65.36 -6.79 -46.86
C SER A 10 65.76 -7.09 -45.40
N LEU A 11 64.78 -7.62 -44.65
CA LEU A 11 64.85 -8.35 -43.37
C LEU A 11 64.65 -7.55 -42.07
N LEU A 12 63.52 -7.80 -41.41
CA LEU A 12 63.48 -8.58 -40.16
C LEU A 12 62.09 -9.21 -39.96
N LEU A 13 62.09 -10.54 -39.84
CA LEU A 13 60.97 -11.45 -39.64
C LEU A 13 61.36 -12.40 -38.49
N ALA A 14 60.56 -12.51 -37.44
CA ALA A 14 60.46 -13.66 -36.53
C ALA A 14 59.23 -13.43 -35.62
N ALA A 15 58.07 -14.03 -35.93
CA ALA A 15 57.65 -15.40 -35.58
C ALA A 15 57.16 -15.54 -34.13
N SER A 16 55.83 -15.66 -33.96
CA SER A 16 55.27 -16.59 -32.98
C SER A 16 54.06 -17.31 -33.58
N LEU A 17 54.02 -18.60 -33.31
CA LEU A 17 53.21 -19.62 -33.96
C LEU A 17 51.72 -19.51 -33.58
N ALA A 18 50.85 -19.62 -34.58
CA ALA A 18 49.47 -20.06 -34.40
C ALA A 18 49.38 -21.57 -34.67
N LEU A 19 48.92 -22.32 -33.69
CA LEU A 19 48.39 -23.68 -33.84
C LEU A 19 46.92 -23.68 -33.37
N PRO A 20 46.02 -24.43 -34.05
CA PRO A 20 44.59 -24.40 -33.78
C PRO A 20 44.29 -25.23 -32.53
N ALA A 21 43.90 -24.58 -31.44
CA ALA A 21 43.34 -25.25 -30.27
C ALA A 21 41.93 -25.73 -30.61
N GLY A 22 41.73 -27.04 -30.47
CA GLY A 22 40.55 -27.77 -30.88
C GLY A 22 39.23 -27.24 -30.31
N ALA A 23 38.18 -27.49 -31.09
CA ALA A 23 36.81 -27.46 -30.64
C ALA A 23 36.67 -28.39 -29.42
N SER A 24 36.69 -27.80 -28.22
CA SER A 24 35.97 -28.37 -27.09
C SER A 24 34.53 -27.92 -27.25
N ALA A 25 33.66 -28.88 -27.53
CA ALA A 25 32.23 -28.65 -27.47
C ALA A 25 31.91 -28.09 -26.08
N ALA A 26 31.45 -26.84 -26.04
CA ALA A 26 30.71 -26.35 -24.89
C ALA A 26 29.59 -27.38 -24.64
N PRO A 27 29.38 -27.82 -23.39
CA PRO A 27 28.27 -28.71 -23.09
C PRO A 27 27.00 -28.03 -23.60
N ALA A 28 26.23 -28.76 -24.39
CA ALA A 28 24.94 -28.31 -24.88
C ALA A 28 24.11 -27.83 -23.70
N ASP A 29 23.85 -26.52 -23.66
CA ASP A 29 22.86 -25.93 -22.78
C ASP A 29 21.50 -26.49 -23.21
N ASN A 30 21.03 -27.51 -22.49
CA ASN A 30 19.69 -28.04 -22.61
C ASN A 30 18.73 -27.00 -22.02
N GLY A 31 18.41 -26.00 -22.84
CA GLY A 31 17.62 -24.84 -22.46
C GLY A 31 16.24 -25.21 -21.90
N ASN A 32 16.02 -24.90 -20.62
CA ASN A 32 14.66 -24.88 -20.07
C ASN A 32 14.44 -24.02 -18.80
N GLY A 33 15.20 -22.94 -18.60
CA GLY A 33 15.01 -22.03 -17.46
C GLY A 33 14.86 -20.59 -17.91
N GLY A 34 13.78 -20.26 -18.61
CA GLY A 34 13.44 -18.83 -18.81
C GLY A 34 13.17 -18.15 -17.47
N GLU A 35 13.36 -16.83 -17.42
CA GLU A 35 13.01 -15.99 -16.27
C GLU A 35 11.58 -16.31 -15.79
N LYS A 36 11.45 -16.57 -14.49
CA LYS A 36 10.15 -16.87 -13.86
C LYS A 36 9.46 -15.56 -13.50
N PHE A 37 8.15 -15.54 -13.59
CA PHE A 37 7.30 -14.44 -13.13
C PHE A 37 6.08 -14.97 -12.41
N ARG A 38 5.49 -14.13 -11.56
CA ARG A 38 4.29 -14.45 -10.79
C ARG A 38 3.05 -14.44 -11.69
N VAL A 39 2.23 -15.47 -11.53
CA VAL A 39 0.95 -15.61 -12.23
C VAL A 39 -0.13 -16.03 -11.25
N TYR A 40 -1.35 -15.66 -11.58
CA TYR A 40 -2.55 -16.18 -10.95
C TYR A 40 -3.25 -17.15 -11.92
N VAL A 41 -3.63 -18.31 -11.40
CA VAL A 41 -4.33 -19.36 -12.12
C VAL A 41 -5.65 -19.62 -11.42
N GLU A 42 -6.74 -19.61 -12.17
CA GLU A 42 -8.07 -19.94 -11.65
C GLU A 42 -8.79 -20.92 -12.58
N ALA A 43 -9.34 -22.00 -12.02
CA ALA A 43 -10.13 -22.95 -12.80
C ALA A 43 -11.47 -22.33 -13.23
N VAL A 44 -11.88 -22.54 -14.47
CA VAL A 44 -13.13 -22.00 -15.02
C VAL A 44 -14.32 -22.73 -14.41
N GLY A 45 -15.21 -21.95 -13.80
CA GLY A 45 -16.45 -22.43 -13.16
C GLY A 45 -16.29 -22.65 -11.65
N ASN A 46 -17.41 -22.69 -10.93
CA ASN A 46 -17.44 -22.87 -9.48
C ASN A 46 -18.12 -24.19 -9.09
N ASN A 47 -17.59 -25.31 -9.59
CA ASN A 47 -18.11 -26.65 -9.33
C ASN A 47 -16.99 -27.59 -8.85
N ALA A 48 -17.38 -28.78 -8.37
CA ALA A 48 -16.43 -29.76 -7.86
C ALA A 48 -15.35 -30.16 -8.88
N ALA A 49 -15.68 -30.19 -10.18
CA ALA A 49 -14.71 -30.53 -11.23
C ALA A 49 -13.65 -29.44 -11.41
N ALA A 50 -14.03 -28.16 -11.35
CA ALA A 50 -13.11 -27.03 -11.39
C ALA A 50 -12.17 -27.05 -10.17
N LYS A 51 -12.71 -27.29 -8.97
CA LYS A 51 -11.93 -27.41 -7.73
C LYS A 51 -10.93 -28.56 -7.80
N SER A 52 -11.35 -29.74 -8.26
CA SER A 52 -10.47 -30.89 -8.45
C SER A 52 -9.37 -30.62 -9.48
N SER A 53 -9.69 -29.91 -10.57
CA SER A 53 -8.72 -29.54 -11.60
C SER A 53 -7.66 -28.56 -11.07
N ALA A 54 -8.10 -27.55 -10.29
CA ALA A 54 -7.20 -26.63 -9.61
C ALA A 54 -6.27 -27.37 -8.63
N ASN A 55 -6.81 -28.26 -7.80
CA ASN A 55 -6.02 -29.05 -6.85
C ASN A 55 -5.00 -29.97 -7.53
N SER A 56 -5.36 -30.60 -8.66
CA SER A 56 -4.43 -31.39 -9.45
C SER A 56 -3.30 -30.54 -10.05
N LEU A 57 -3.56 -29.27 -10.36
CA LEU A 57 -2.56 -28.36 -10.89
C LEU A 57 -1.65 -27.82 -9.78
N LYS A 58 -2.20 -27.51 -8.61
CA LYS A 58 -1.42 -27.11 -7.41
C LYS A 58 -0.31 -28.11 -7.09
N GLY A 59 -0.57 -29.42 -7.23
CA GLY A 59 0.45 -30.45 -7.03
C GLY A 59 1.63 -30.44 -8.01
N GLN A 60 1.57 -29.62 -9.07
CA GLN A 60 2.62 -29.49 -10.09
C GLN A 60 3.43 -28.19 -9.96
N TYR A 61 3.01 -27.27 -9.10
CA TYR A 61 3.60 -25.94 -8.96
C TYR A 61 3.83 -25.60 -7.49
N GLU A 62 4.76 -24.69 -7.22
CA GLU A 62 4.97 -24.15 -5.88
C GLU A 62 3.95 -23.03 -5.63
N VAL A 63 2.88 -23.38 -4.93
CA VAL A 63 1.80 -22.45 -4.60
C VAL A 63 2.31 -21.39 -3.64
N ARG A 64 2.12 -20.12 -4.00
CA ARG A 64 2.36 -18.97 -3.13
C ARG A 64 1.13 -18.68 -2.28
N TRP A 65 -0.01 -18.39 -2.93
CA TRP A 65 -1.24 -18.02 -2.26
C TRP A 65 -2.46 -18.71 -2.85
N GLU A 66 -3.41 -19.09 -2.00
CA GLU A 66 -4.74 -19.50 -2.43
C GLU A 66 -5.72 -18.34 -2.22
N LEU A 67 -6.09 -17.65 -3.31
CA LEU A 67 -6.84 -16.39 -3.26
C LEU A 67 -8.33 -16.55 -3.62
N SER A 68 -8.75 -17.75 -4.04
CA SER A 68 -10.14 -18.16 -4.22
C SER A 68 -10.29 -19.67 -4.00
N GLU A 69 -11.52 -20.19 -3.95
CA GLU A 69 -11.78 -21.64 -3.75
C GLU A 69 -11.16 -22.53 -4.83
N ASN A 70 -10.87 -21.97 -6.00
CA ASN A 70 -10.43 -22.65 -7.21
C ASN A 70 -9.28 -21.91 -7.92
N GLY A 71 -8.60 -21.00 -7.22
CA GLY A 71 -7.53 -20.20 -7.79
C GLY A 71 -6.36 -19.96 -6.85
N PHE A 72 -5.15 -19.95 -7.41
CA PHE A 72 -3.90 -19.82 -6.69
C PHE A 72 -2.86 -19.03 -7.48
N SER A 73 -1.92 -18.38 -6.78
CA SER A 73 -0.74 -17.79 -7.41
C SER A 73 0.48 -18.70 -7.31
N THR A 74 1.35 -18.61 -8.31
CA THR A 74 2.59 -19.37 -8.43
C THR A 74 3.57 -18.61 -9.31
N GLU A 75 4.85 -19.00 -9.29
CA GLU A 75 5.80 -18.59 -10.30
C GLU A 75 5.86 -19.61 -11.45
N MET A 76 5.99 -19.12 -12.69
CA MET A 76 6.24 -19.96 -13.85
C MET A 76 7.03 -19.22 -14.92
N ASN A 77 7.67 -19.96 -15.82
CA ASN A 77 8.34 -19.38 -16.99
C ASN A 77 7.36 -19.15 -18.15
N GLU A 78 7.79 -18.41 -19.17
CA GLU A 78 6.96 -18.06 -20.33
C GLU A 78 6.40 -19.29 -21.07
N LYS A 79 7.17 -20.39 -21.19
CA LYS A 79 6.68 -21.62 -21.85
C LYS A 79 5.53 -22.26 -21.08
N GLN A 80 5.65 -22.33 -19.75
CA GLN A 80 4.60 -22.86 -18.87
C GLN A 80 3.34 -21.99 -18.93
N PHE A 81 3.50 -20.66 -18.89
CA PHE A 81 2.41 -19.70 -19.00
C PHE A 81 1.63 -19.86 -20.32
N GLN A 82 2.33 -19.88 -21.45
CA GLN A 82 1.72 -20.05 -22.78
C GLN A 82 1.05 -21.43 -22.95
N ALA A 83 1.59 -22.48 -22.33
CA ALA A 83 0.95 -23.79 -22.34
C ALA A 83 -0.36 -23.78 -21.56
N LEU A 84 -0.39 -23.16 -20.38
CA LEU A 84 -1.57 -23.12 -19.52
C LEU A 84 -2.66 -22.19 -20.09
N GLN A 85 -2.29 -21.09 -20.74
CA GLN A 85 -3.24 -20.21 -21.44
C GLN A 85 -4.04 -20.92 -22.55
N LYS A 86 -3.49 -21.98 -23.15
CA LYS A 86 -4.21 -22.78 -24.18
C LYS A 86 -5.23 -23.74 -23.56
N ASN A 87 -5.15 -24.00 -22.25
CA ASN A 87 -6.08 -24.86 -21.55
C ASN A 87 -7.35 -24.08 -21.16
N LYS A 88 -8.45 -24.36 -21.86
CA LYS A 88 -9.75 -23.69 -21.65
C LYS A 88 -10.37 -23.92 -20.26
N ASN A 89 -9.84 -24.86 -19.49
CA ASN A 89 -10.28 -25.12 -18.12
C ASN A 89 -9.69 -24.11 -17.12
N PHE A 90 -8.74 -23.27 -17.52
CA PHE A 90 -8.10 -22.29 -16.64
C PHE A 90 -8.12 -20.89 -17.25
N LYS A 91 -8.28 -19.88 -16.40
CA LYS A 91 -7.90 -18.50 -16.65
C LYS A 91 -6.54 -18.27 -16.02
N VAL A 92 -5.63 -17.66 -16.77
CA VAL A 92 -4.27 -17.40 -16.32
C VAL A 92 -3.91 -15.97 -16.65
N SER A 93 -3.45 -15.23 -15.64
CA SER A 93 -3.04 -13.82 -15.77
C SER A 93 -1.70 -13.60 -15.06
N LYS A 94 -0.91 -12.65 -15.55
CA LYS A 94 0.28 -12.18 -14.82
C LYS A 94 -0.18 -11.40 -13.58
N VAL A 95 0.52 -11.59 -12.47
CA VAL A 95 0.32 -10.79 -11.26
C VAL A 95 0.92 -9.41 -11.48
N GLN A 96 0.22 -8.37 -11.04
CA GLN A 96 0.69 -6.99 -11.20
C GLN A 96 1.64 -6.61 -10.07
N GLU A 97 2.65 -5.80 -10.38
CA GLU A 97 3.50 -5.14 -9.40
C GLU A 97 2.99 -3.69 -9.22
N LEU A 98 2.91 -3.27 -7.97
CA LEU A 98 2.56 -1.92 -7.55
C LEU A 98 3.79 -1.29 -6.90
N ALA A 99 3.90 0.03 -6.97
CA ALA A 99 4.99 0.78 -6.34
C ALA A 99 4.40 2.01 -5.64
N LEU A 100 5.01 2.39 -4.52
CA LEU A 100 4.73 3.68 -3.89
C LEU A 100 5.06 4.81 -4.86
N ASP A 101 4.23 5.86 -4.83
CA ASP A 101 4.53 7.10 -5.55
C ASP A 101 5.62 7.87 -4.81
N THR A 102 6.81 7.91 -5.41
CA THR A 102 7.99 8.57 -4.83
C THR A 102 8.10 10.04 -5.19
N ASP A 103 7.38 10.53 -6.19
CA ASP A 103 7.56 11.90 -6.71
C ASP A 103 7.03 12.95 -5.72
N VAL A 104 5.99 12.59 -4.98
CA VAL A 104 5.36 13.43 -3.95
C VAL A 104 5.97 13.20 -2.57
N ARG A 105 6.59 12.03 -2.37
CA ARG A 105 7.28 11.64 -1.14
C ARG A 105 8.66 12.31 -1.02
N SER A 106 8.70 13.63 -1.07
CA SER A 106 9.93 14.35 -0.71
C SER A 106 10.10 14.33 0.82
N SER A 107 11.18 13.69 1.28
CA SER A 107 11.64 13.79 2.67
C SER A 107 12.05 15.24 2.94
N GLU A 108 11.34 15.92 3.84
CA GLU A 108 11.65 17.31 4.18
C GLU A 108 12.66 17.39 5.33
N PHE A 109 12.58 16.46 6.30
CA PHE A 109 13.42 16.51 7.51
C PHE A 109 13.40 15.19 8.29
N GLU A 110 14.55 14.52 8.37
CA GLU A 110 14.75 13.31 9.18
C GLU A 110 15.49 13.65 10.48
N THR A 111 14.97 13.13 11.60
CA THR A 111 15.61 13.19 12.92
C THR A 111 16.27 11.85 13.26
N MET A 112 17.36 11.90 14.01
CA MET A 112 18.16 10.71 14.35
C MET A 112 17.57 9.95 15.56
N ALA A 113 17.97 8.68 15.68
CA ALA A 113 17.63 7.80 16.80
C ALA A 113 17.92 8.44 18.17
N GLY A 114 16.96 8.39 19.09
CA GLY A 114 17.12 8.82 20.48
C GLY A 114 16.78 10.28 20.79
N GLU A 115 16.30 11.03 19.80
CA GLU A 115 15.70 12.34 20.02
C GLU A 115 14.18 12.22 20.24
N TYR A 116 13.62 13.03 21.13
CA TYR A 116 12.16 13.22 21.21
C TYR A 116 11.66 14.01 20.00
N PRO A 117 10.39 13.84 19.59
CA PRO A 117 9.86 14.55 18.44
C PRO A 117 9.86 16.06 18.70
N THR A 118 10.19 16.83 17.67
CA THR A 118 10.11 18.30 17.74
C THR A 118 8.67 18.79 17.92
N GLN A 119 7.69 17.94 17.56
CA GLN A 119 6.26 18.16 17.74
C GLN A 119 5.60 16.85 18.18
N GLN A 120 5.09 16.78 19.40
CA GLN A 120 4.36 15.59 19.89
C GLN A 120 2.97 15.43 19.26
N THR A 121 2.36 16.56 18.86
CA THR A 121 1.05 16.59 18.19
C THR A 121 1.18 17.39 16.89
N PRO A 122 1.44 16.73 15.76
CA PRO A 122 1.53 17.37 14.44
C PRO A 122 0.27 18.16 14.09
N TRP A 123 0.40 19.07 13.12
CA TRP A 123 -0.72 19.90 12.67
C TRP A 123 -1.94 19.07 12.23
N GLY A 124 -1.70 17.93 11.58
CA GLY A 124 -2.75 17.03 11.11
C GLY A 124 -3.57 16.43 12.26
N ILE A 125 -2.90 16.05 13.35
CA ILE A 125 -3.54 15.58 14.58
C ILE A 125 -4.41 16.68 15.18
N LYS A 126 -3.89 17.90 15.30
CA LYS A 126 -4.66 19.07 15.80
C LYS A 126 -5.87 19.37 14.91
N ALA A 127 -5.71 19.27 13.60
CA ALA A 127 -6.76 19.53 12.61
C ALA A 127 -7.89 18.49 12.72
N ILE A 128 -7.57 17.19 12.78
CA ILE A 128 -8.59 16.13 12.87
C ILE A 128 -9.27 16.08 14.24
N TYR A 129 -8.55 16.44 15.31
CA TYR A 129 -9.13 16.64 16.64
C TYR A 129 -9.92 17.95 16.76
N ASN A 130 -9.87 18.81 15.74
CA ASN A 130 -10.46 20.15 15.74
C ASN A 130 -10.05 20.98 16.97
N ASN A 131 -8.81 20.82 17.43
CA ASN A 131 -8.29 21.48 18.62
C ASN A 131 -6.84 21.95 18.37
N PRO A 132 -6.59 23.26 18.18
CA PRO A 132 -5.24 23.78 17.94
C PRO A 132 -4.31 23.62 19.15
N ASN A 133 -4.87 23.40 20.34
CA ASN A 133 -4.16 23.20 21.60
C ASN A 133 -4.12 21.73 22.02
N GLN A 134 -4.38 20.79 21.11
CA GLN A 134 -4.24 19.36 21.42
C GLN A 134 -2.78 19.07 21.85
N THR A 135 -2.61 18.39 22.98
CA THR A 135 -1.29 18.02 23.53
C THR A 135 -1.06 16.51 23.60
N THR A 136 -2.13 15.72 23.69
CA THR A 136 -2.13 14.24 23.69
C THR A 136 -3.36 13.74 22.94
N THR A 137 -3.45 12.48 22.54
CA THR A 137 -4.66 11.90 21.91
C THR A 137 -5.24 10.75 22.76
N SER A 138 -6.37 10.17 22.33
CA SER A 138 -7.00 9.06 23.06
C SER A 138 -7.91 8.19 22.18
N GLY A 139 -8.30 7.02 22.66
CA GLY A 139 -9.25 6.12 22.01
C GLY A 139 -8.60 5.13 21.04
N GLY A 140 -9.40 4.16 20.58
CA GLY A 140 -8.95 3.06 19.72
C GLY A 140 -8.90 1.70 20.41
N ALA A 141 -9.02 1.65 21.74
CA ALA A 141 -8.91 0.42 22.53
C ALA A 141 -9.74 -0.75 21.99
N GLY A 142 -9.07 -1.89 21.75
CA GLY A 142 -9.68 -3.13 21.26
C GLY A 142 -10.04 -3.13 19.78
N ILE A 143 -9.61 -2.11 19.03
CA ILE A 143 -9.75 -2.04 17.57
C ILE A 143 -8.39 -2.22 16.95
N ASN A 144 -8.31 -3.13 15.99
CA ASN A 144 -7.09 -3.43 15.27
C ASN A 144 -6.98 -2.52 14.05
N ILE A 145 -5.82 -1.92 13.83
CA ILE A 145 -5.48 -1.23 12.59
C ILE A 145 -4.42 -2.06 11.87
N ALA A 146 -4.83 -2.74 10.80
CA ALA A 146 -3.94 -3.48 9.93
C ALA A 146 -3.33 -2.55 8.89
N VAL A 147 -2.08 -2.16 9.12
CA VAL A 147 -1.29 -1.32 8.22
C VAL A 147 -0.60 -2.26 7.22
N LEU A 148 -1.13 -2.28 5.99
CA LEU A 148 -0.58 -3.06 4.88
C LEU A 148 0.37 -2.16 4.07
N ASP A 149 1.67 -2.30 4.31
CA ASP A 149 2.67 -1.33 3.85
C ASP A 149 4.09 -1.95 3.71
N THR A 150 5.17 -1.16 3.82
CA THR A 150 6.59 -1.59 3.76
C THR A 150 7.09 -2.33 5.00
N GLY A 151 6.20 -2.55 5.97
CA GLY A 151 6.54 -3.03 7.31
C GLY A 151 6.43 -1.92 8.35
N VAL A 152 6.84 -2.21 9.59
CA VAL A 152 6.96 -1.21 10.66
C VAL A 152 8.23 -1.48 11.47
N PHE A 153 8.94 -0.43 11.87
CA PHE A 153 9.96 -0.52 12.92
C PHE A 153 9.28 -0.68 14.28
N THR A 154 8.94 -1.93 14.64
CA THR A 154 8.12 -2.26 15.82
C THR A 154 8.76 -1.89 17.16
N SER A 155 10.08 -1.69 17.18
CA SER A 155 10.82 -1.24 18.36
C SER A 155 10.88 0.28 18.49
N HIS A 156 10.16 1.03 17.64
CA HIS A 156 10.04 2.48 17.79
C HIS A 156 9.40 2.79 19.16
N TYR A 157 9.98 3.77 19.86
CA TYR A 157 9.57 4.14 21.22
C TYR A 157 8.06 4.41 21.33
N ASP A 158 7.49 5.12 20.36
CA ASP A 158 6.07 5.50 20.33
C ASP A 158 5.13 4.47 19.69
N LEU A 159 5.64 3.31 19.26
CA LEU A 159 4.82 2.26 18.63
C LEU A 159 4.87 0.94 19.41
N VAL A 160 5.95 0.68 20.15
CA VAL A 160 6.22 -0.62 20.77
C VAL A 160 5.09 -1.13 21.67
N ASN A 161 4.33 -0.22 22.30
CA ASN A 161 3.21 -0.58 23.17
C ASN A 161 1.92 -0.94 22.40
N THR A 162 1.86 -0.63 21.10
CA THR A 162 0.69 -0.83 20.24
C THR A 162 0.81 -2.05 19.34
N VAL A 163 2.04 -2.54 19.09
CA VAL A 163 2.31 -3.65 18.18
C VAL A 163 1.71 -4.95 18.72
N GLU A 164 0.71 -5.50 18.03
CA GLU A 164 0.12 -6.80 18.36
C GLU A 164 0.50 -7.88 17.34
N GLN A 165 0.54 -7.54 16.04
CA GLN A 165 0.95 -8.47 14.99
C GLN A 165 2.02 -7.88 14.09
N CYS A 166 2.95 -8.73 13.68
CA CYS A 166 4.05 -8.42 12.77
C CYS A 166 4.18 -9.58 11.78
N LYS A 167 3.83 -9.35 10.52
CA LYS A 167 3.75 -10.39 9.48
C LYS A 167 4.26 -9.89 8.13
N ASP A 168 4.94 -10.74 7.39
CA ASP A 168 5.52 -10.43 6.09
C ASP A 168 4.95 -11.35 5.01
N PHE A 169 4.37 -10.73 3.98
CA PHE A 169 3.75 -11.38 2.84
C PHE A 169 4.63 -11.34 1.59
N THR A 170 5.75 -10.61 1.61
CA THR A 170 6.58 -10.37 0.43
C THR A 170 7.52 -11.53 0.09
N THR A 171 7.67 -12.49 1.00
CA THR A 171 8.69 -13.53 0.87
C THR A 171 8.37 -14.57 -0.20
N ALA A 172 9.41 -15.23 -0.72
CA ALA A 172 9.26 -16.33 -1.68
C ALA A 172 8.45 -17.50 -1.11
N SER A 173 8.59 -17.78 0.18
CA SER A 173 7.97 -18.90 0.91
C SER A 173 6.58 -18.61 1.48
N GLY A 174 5.94 -17.50 1.09
CA GLY A 174 4.62 -17.10 1.58
C GLY A 174 4.69 -16.30 2.90
N LEU A 175 3.70 -16.48 3.77
CA LEU A 175 3.56 -15.71 5.01
C LEU A 175 4.66 -16.07 6.02
N VAL A 176 5.37 -15.07 6.51
CA VAL A 176 6.29 -15.19 7.65
C VAL A 176 5.74 -14.45 8.85
N ASN A 177 5.51 -15.16 9.96
CA ASN A 177 5.09 -14.56 11.23
C ASN A 177 6.29 -14.02 12.01
N GLY A 178 6.11 -12.92 12.73
CA GLY A 178 7.16 -12.29 13.53
C GLY A 178 8.19 -11.52 12.70
N SER A 179 7.90 -11.27 11.42
CA SER A 179 8.73 -10.48 10.51
C SER A 179 7.89 -9.38 9.89
N CYS A 180 8.34 -8.14 9.97
CA CYS A 180 7.71 -6.98 9.33
C CYS A 180 8.65 -5.77 9.32
N ASN A 181 9.97 -6.00 9.34
CA ASN A 181 10.93 -4.90 9.48
C ASN A 181 10.81 -3.90 8.33
N ASP A 182 10.74 -2.62 8.68
CA ASP A 182 10.68 -1.53 7.72
C ASP A 182 12.07 -0.97 7.45
N VAL A 183 12.49 -1.02 6.20
CA VAL A 183 13.75 -0.44 5.72
C VAL A 183 13.50 0.84 4.93
N ASP A 184 12.32 0.97 4.33
CA ASP A 184 11.94 2.14 3.51
C ASP A 184 11.49 3.32 4.38
N GLY A 185 10.68 3.05 5.41
CA GLY A 185 10.18 4.01 6.39
C GLY A 185 8.75 4.48 6.20
N HIS A 186 8.17 4.27 5.02
CA HIS A 186 6.79 4.66 4.73
C HIS A 186 5.79 3.99 5.68
N GLY A 187 5.88 2.67 5.89
CA GLY A 187 4.96 1.95 6.77
C GLY A 187 5.07 2.35 8.24
N THR A 188 6.28 2.59 8.75
CA THR A 188 6.49 3.14 10.10
C THR A 188 5.86 4.52 10.25
N HIS A 189 6.00 5.38 9.24
CA HIS A 189 5.41 6.72 9.23
C HIS A 189 3.88 6.68 9.23
N VAL A 190 3.30 5.81 8.40
CA VAL A 190 1.86 5.56 8.32
C VAL A 190 1.31 5.05 9.64
N ALA A 191 1.97 4.06 10.26
CA ALA A 191 1.57 3.51 11.56
C ALA A 191 1.55 4.58 12.66
N GLY A 192 2.60 5.41 12.74
CA GLY A 192 2.66 6.48 13.73
C GLY A 192 1.54 7.50 13.62
N SER A 193 1.17 7.89 12.39
CA SER A 193 0.07 8.83 12.16
C SER A 193 -1.28 8.24 12.62
N ALA A 194 -1.47 6.94 12.47
CA ALA A 194 -2.69 6.27 12.89
C ALA A 194 -2.78 6.13 14.43
N LEU A 195 -1.70 5.68 15.07
CA LEU A 195 -1.80 5.11 16.42
C LEU A 195 -0.56 5.25 17.33
N ALA A 196 0.43 6.10 17.01
CA ALA A 196 1.52 6.34 17.97
C ALA A 196 0.98 6.79 19.34
N ASP A 197 1.53 6.27 20.43
CA ASP A 197 0.95 6.40 21.76
C ASP A 197 1.65 7.43 22.66
N GLY A 198 2.66 8.12 22.14
CA GLY A 198 3.50 9.03 22.89
C GLY A 198 4.57 8.35 23.74
N GLY A 199 4.73 7.02 23.63
CA GLY A 199 5.71 6.25 24.38
C GLY A 199 5.41 6.15 25.87
N SER A 200 6.18 5.33 26.58
CA SER A 200 5.90 4.98 27.98
C SER A 200 5.98 6.14 29.00
N ASP A 201 6.67 7.22 28.65
CA ASP A 201 6.84 8.45 29.46
C ASP A 201 5.98 9.62 28.95
N GLY A 202 5.21 9.40 27.89
CA GLY A 202 4.35 10.41 27.26
C GLY A 202 5.09 11.54 26.53
N ALA A 203 6.39 11.38 26.27
CA ALA A 203 7.23 12.40 25.61
C ALA A 203 7.40 12.18 24.09
N GLY A 204 6.88 11.09 23.55
CA GLY A 204 6.82 10.77 22.11
C GLY A 204 5.71 11.48 21.33
N ILE A 205 5.52 11.08 20.08
CA ILE A 205 4.49 11.58 19.16
C ILE A 205 3.17 10.82 19.35
N TYR A 206 2.06 11.51 19.10
CA TYR A 206 0.72 10.95 19.22
C TYR A 206 0.06 10.81 17.84
N GLY A 207 -0.41 9.61 17.53
CA GLY A 207 -1.31 9.32 16.41
C GLY A 207 -2.77 9.61 16.75
N VAL A 208 -3.68 9.36 15.81
CA VAL A 208 -5.11 9.67 16.01
C VAL A 208 -5.78 8.80 17.08
N ALA A 209 -5.47 7.49 17.11
CA ALA A 209 -6.03 6.49 18.02
C ALA A 209 -4.93 5.73 18.78
N PRO A 210 -4.30 6.34 19.79
CA PRO A 210 -3.10 5.82 20.46
C PRO A 210 -3.33 4.55 21.29
N GLN A 211 -4.59 4.12 21.44
CA GLN A 211 -4.94 2.91 22.19
C GLN A 211 -5.36 1.75 21.27
N ALA A 212 -5.27 1.94 19.95
CA ALA A 212 -5.55 0.87 18.98
C ALA A 212 -4.40 -0.13 18.90
N ASP A 213 -4.73 -1.34 18.42
CA ASP A 213 -3.77 -2.44 18.26
C ASP A 213 -3.22 -2.44 16.83
N LEU A 214 -1.91 -2.43 16.66
CA LEU A 214 -1.25 -2.40 15.35
C LEU A 214 -1.01 -3.82 14.84
N TRP A 215 -1.55 -4.10 13.64
CA TRP A 215 -1.14 -5.25 12.83
C TRP A 215 -0.26 -4.75 11.68
N ALA A 216 1.05 -4.83 11.86
CA ALA A 216 2.05 -4.44 10.86
C ALA A 216 2.23 -5.55 9.82
N TYR A 217 1.61 -5.38 8.65
CA TYR A 217 1.63 -6.35 7.56
C TYR A 217 2.48 -5.81 6.42
N LYS A 218 3.67 -6.38 6.26
CA LYS A 218 4.57 -6.04 5.15
C LYS A 218 4.08 -6.69 3.87
N VAL A 219 3.61 -5.85 2.93
CA VAL A 219 3.14 -6.24 1.59
C VAL A 219 3.93 -5.54 0.48
N LEU A 220 4.71 -4.53 0.85
CA LEU A 220 5.69 -3.86 0.00
C LEU A 220 7.09 -4.20 0.51
N GLY A 221 8.02 -4.47 -0.40
CA GLY A 221 9.43 -4.69 -0.11
C GLY A 221 10.15 -3.41 0.29
N ASP A 222 11.45 -3.54 0.53
CA ASP A 222 12.32 -2.45 0.98
C ASP A 222 12.50 -1.33 -0.07
N ASP A 223 12.11 -1.58 -1.32
CA ASP A 223 12.11 -0.62 -2.43
C ASP A 223 10.75 0.04 -2.65
N GLY A 224 9.78 -0.19 -1.75
CA GLY A 224 8.43 0.35 -1.85
C GLY A 224 7.56 -0.34 -2.90
N ARG A 225 7.96 -1.51 -3.42
CA ARG A 225 7.21 -2.27 -4.43
C ARG A 225 6.57 -3.51 -3.84
N GLY A 226 5.42 -3.91 -4.36
CA GLY A 226 4.75 -5.13 -3.93
C GLY A 226 3.85 -5.71 -4.99
N TYR A 227 3.57 -7.01 -4.88
CA TYR A 227 2.75 -7.72 -5.84
C TYR A 227 1.29 -7.76 -5.41
N SER A 228 0.38 -7.69 -6.40
CA SER A 228 -1.05 -7.71 -6.12
C SER A 228 -1.53 -9.00 -5.46
N ASP A 229 -0.82 -10.12 -5.63
CA ASP A 229 -1.12 -11.37 -4.96
C ASP A 229 -0.75 -11.35 -3.46
N ASP A 230 0.41 -10.80 -3.10
CA ASP A 230 0.82 -10.61 -1.69
C ASP A 230 -0.13 -9.64 -0.96
N ILE A 231 -0.49 -8.52 -1.61
CA ILE A 231 -1.45 -7.55 -1.07
C ILE A 231 -2.82 -8.20 -0.86
N ALA A 232 -3.33 -8.93 -1.87
CA ALA A 232 -4.60 -9.63 -1.76
C ALA A 232 -4.59 -10.70 -0.65
N ALA A 233 -3.49 -11.42 -0.48
CA ALA A 233 -3.31 -12.39 0.60
C ALA A 233 -3.37 -11.71 1.98
N ALA A 234 -2.70 -10.57 2.15
CA ALA A 234 -2.70 -9.83 3.40
C ALA A 234 -4.07 -9.26 3.77
N ILE A 235 -4.81 -8.74 2.79
CA ILE A 235 -6.18 -8.23 3.01
C ILE A 235 -7.10 -9.36 3.50
N ARG A 236 -7.05 -10.52 2.82
CA ARG A 236 -7.81 -11.71 3.22
C ARG A 236 -7.42 -12.19 4.61
N HIS A 237 -6.12 -12.25 4.87
CA HIS A 237 -5.58 -12.68 6.15
C HIS A 237 -6.01 -11.76 7.30
N ALA A 238 -5.97 -10.44 7.11
CA ALA A 238 -6.49 -9.50 8.11
C ALA A 238 -7.98 -9.75 8.42
N ALA A 239 -8.78 -10.04 7.40
CA ALA A 239 -10.20 -10.38 7.59
C ALA A 239 -10.41 -11.72 8.30
N ASP A 240 -9.59 -12.72 7.99
CA ASP A 240 -9.63 -14.03 8.65
C ASP A 240 -9.16 -13.93 10.10
N GLN A 241 -8.13 -13.13 10.39
CA GLN A 241 -7.69 -12.84 11.75
C GLN A 241 -8.78 -12.12 12.54
N ALA A 242 -9.40 -11.07 11.98
CA ALA A 242 -10.53 -10.37 12.62
C ALA A 242 -11.68 -11.33 12.98
N THR A 243 -11.98 -12.26 12.08
CA THR A 243 -12.99 -13.30 12.31
C THR A 243 -12.55 -14.27 13.42
N ALA A 244 -11.29 -14.71 13.39
CA ALA A 244 -10.75 -15.69 14.33
C ALA A 244 -10.63 -15.15 15.77
N THR A 245 -10.24 -13.89 15.92
CA THR A 245 -10.12 -13.21 17.22
C THR A 245 -11.46 -12.66 17.72
N GLY A 246 -12.44 -12.49 16.82
CA GLY A 246 -13.71 -11.83 17.14
C GLY A 246 -13.58 -10.34 17.39
N THR A 247 -12.48 -9.72 16.95
CA THR A 247 -12.18 -8.30 17.16
C THR A 247 -12.50 -7.48 15.90
N LYS A 248 -12.76 -6.18 16.09
CA LYS A 248 -13.00 -5.27 14.96
C LYS A 248 -11.66 -4.85 14.35
N THR A 249 -11.63 -4.72 13.03
CA THR A 249 -10.41 -4.40 12.30
C THR A 249 -10.67 -3.36 11.21
N VAL A 250 -9.76 -2.39 11.12
CA VAL A 250 -9.63 -1.42 10.03
C VAL A 250 -8.37 -1.77 9.25
N ILE A 251 -8.49 -2.04 7.95
CA ILE A 251 -7.34 -2.15 7.05
C ILE A 251 -7.01 -0.75 6.54
N ASN A 252 -5.76 -0.33 6.69
CA ASN A 252 -5.21 0.87 6.06
C ASN A 252 -4.24 0.47 4.94
N MET A 253 -4.53 0.95 3.73
CA MET A 253 -3.70 0.75 2.54
C MET A 253 -3.24 2.11 2.00
N SER A 254 -2.08 2.55 2.47
CA SER A 254 -1.41 3.77 1.98
C SER A 254 -0.62 3.47 0.70
N LEU A 255 -1.24 2.76 -0.24
CA LEU A 255 -0.68 2.27 -1.49
C LEU A 255 -1.73 2.29 -2.58
N GLY A 256 -1.30 2.21 -3.83
CA GLY A 256 -2.24 2.03 -4.93
C GLY A 256 -1.59 1.98 -6.29
N SER A 257 -2.42 1.87 -7.32
CA SER A 257 -2.03 1.88 -8.72
C SER A 257 -3.13 2.52 -9.57
N ALA A 258 -2.78 2.95 -10.79
CA ALA A 258 -3.77 3.53 -11.71
C ALA A 258 -4.79 2.48 -12.22
N GLY A 259 -4.39 1.20 -12.30
CA GLY A 259 -5.19 0.13 -12.87
C GLY A 259 -5.91 -0.70 -11.81
N GLN A 260 -7.16 -1.07 -12.08
CA GLN A 260 -7.88 -2.01 -11.24
C GLN A 260 -7.26 -3.42 -11.33
N ASP A 261 -6.92 -4.01 -10.19
CA ASP A 261 -6.49 -5.40 -10.07
C ASP A 261 -7.59 -6.25 -9.43
N SER A 262 -7.91 -7.40 -10.04
CA SER A 262 -9.01 -8.25 -9.61
C SER A 262 -8.70 -9.02 -8.33
N LEU A 263 -7.44 -9.34 -8.04
CA LEU A 263 -7.04 -10.01 -6.79
C LEU A 263 -7.29 -9.09 -5.61
N ILE A 264 -6.81 -7.85 -5.71
CA ILE A 264 -7.03 -6.82 -4.68
C ILE A 264 -8.53 -6.50 -4.57
N THR A 265 -9.24 -6.31 -5.68
CA THR A 265 -10.69 -6.04 -5.68
C THR A 265 -11.46 -7.14 -4.95
N ASN A 266 -11.19 -8.40 -5.28
CA ASN A 266 -11.86 -9.54 -4.66
C ASN A 266 -11.51 -9.67 -3.18
N ALA A 267 -10.26 -9.37 -2.80
CA ALA A 267 -9.83 -9.39 -1.41
C ALA A 267 -10.49 -8.27 -0.58
N VAL A 268 -10.63 -7.05 -1.12
CA VAL A 268 -11.36 -5.95 -0.47
C VAL A 268 -12.83 -6.32 -0.27
N ASN A 269 -13.49 -6.88 -1.28
CA ASN A 269 -14.87 -7.36 -1.17
C ASN A 269 -15.00 -8.46 -0.10
N TYR A 270 -14.04 -9.38 -0.05
CA TYR A 270 -13.98 -10.42 0.97
C TYR A 270 -13.87 -9.81 2.37
N ALA A 271 -12.91 -8.91 2.60
CA ALA A 271 -12.71 -8.26 3.89
C ALA A 271 -13.95 -7.48 4.33
N TYR A 272 -14.54 -6.69 3.43
CA TYR A 272 -15.76 -5.94 3.72
C TYR A 272 -16.93 -6.86 4.11
N SER A 273 -17.09 -8.00 3.42
CA SER A 273 -18.12 -9.01 3.76
C SER A 273 -17.91 -9.69 5.11
N ARG A 274 -16.68 -9.66 5.64
CA ARG A 274 -16.33 -10.15 6.99
C ARG A 274 -16.46 -9.09 8.08
N GLY A 275 -16.98 -7.90 7.74
CA GLY A 275 -17.18 -6.82 8.70
C GLY A 275 -15.92 -5.99 8.99
N VAL A 276 -14.87 -6.13 8.17
CA VAL A 276 -13.67 -5.27 8.23
C VAL A 276 -13.95 -3.97 7.48
N LEU A 277 -13.46 -2.84 7.99
CA LEU A 277 -13.46 -1.57 7.27
C LEU A 277 -12.17 -1.43 6.47
N VAL A 278 -12.25 -0.93 5.23
CA VAL A 278 -11.08 -0.72 4.37
C VAL A 278 -10.93 0.78 4.10
N VAL A 279 -9.76 1.32 4.39
CA VAL A 279 -9.36 2.71 4.13
C VAL A 279 -8.14 2.69 3.23
N ALA A 280 -8.16 3.49 2.16
CA ALA A 280 -7.08 3.51 1.19
C ALA A 280 -6.81 4.92 0.66
N ALA A 281 -5.56 5.18 0.29
CA ALA A 281 -5.15 6.42 -0.37
C ALA A 281 -5.87 6.60 -1.72
N ALA A 282 -6.29 7.83 -2.03
CA ALA A 282 -6.87 8.15 -3.34
C ALA A 282 -5.83 8.10 -4.48
N GLY A 283 -4.54 8.32 -4.16
CA GLY A 283 -3.44 8.42 -5.13
C GLY A 283 -2.86 9.84 -5.17
N ASN A 284 -1.71 10.01 -5.84
CA ASN A 284 -1.00 11.29 -5.90
C ASN A 284 -0.81 11.83 -7.34
N SER A 285 -1.70 11.44 -8.26
CA SER A 285 -1.64 11.82 -9.68
C SER A 285 -2.59 12.97 -10.06
N GLY A 286 -2.97 13.79 -9.07
CA GLY A 286 -3.77 14.99 -9.27
C GLY A 286 -3.04 16.13 -10.00
N PRO A 287 -3.71 17.27 -10.25
CA PRO A 287 -5.09 17.58 -9.85
C PRO A 287 -6.15 17.23 -10.90
N ASN A 288 -5.77 16.55 -11.99
CA ASN A 288 -6.69 16.26 -13.09
C ASN A 288 -7.80 15.29 -12.66
N GLN A 289 -9.03 15.52 -13.12
CA GLN A 289 -10.18 14.64 -12.90
C GLN A 289 -9.91 13.20 -13.36
N GLY A 290 -10.41 12.21 -12.63
CA GLY A 290 -10.28 10.80 -12.97
C GLY A 290 -8.87 10.22 -12.75
N SER A 291 -8.08 10.85 -11.87
CA SER A 291 -6.74 10.39 -11.49
C SER A 291 -6.74 9.47 -10.25
N ILE A 292 -7.91 9.23 -9.64
CA ILE A 292 -8.06 8.30 -8.52
C ILE A 292 -7.60 6.89 -8.88
N GLY A 293 -6.81 6.29 -7.99
CA GLY A 293 -6.25 4.95 -8.14
C GLY A 293 -7.01 3.88 -7.37
N TYR A 294 -6.60 2.63 -7.55
CA TYR A 294 -7.09 1.46 -6.82
C TYR A 294 -6.08 1.06 -5.73
N PRO A 295 -6.53 0.56 -4.56
CA PRO A 295 -7.90 0.18 -4.24
C PRO A 295 -8.81 1.33 -3.77
N GLY A 296 -8.33 2.57 -3.64
CA GLY A 296 -9.13 3.72 -3.19
C GLY A 296 -10.45 3.87 -3.95
N ALA A 297 -10.40 3.79 -5.29
CA ALA A 297 -11.57 3.90 -6.17
C ALA A 297 -12.62 2.76 -6.01
N LEU A 298 -12.38 1.72 -5.21
CA LEU A 298 -13.35 0.63 -5.03
C LEU A 298 -14.52 1.08 -4.15
N PRO A 299 -15.78 0.72 -4.50
CA PRO A 299 -16.94 1.08 -3.67
C PRO A 299 -16.86 0.59 -2.22
N ASN A 300 -16.14 -0.51 -1.95
CA ASN A 300 -15.97 -1.08 -0.61
C ASN A 300 -14.71 -0.60 0.13
N ALA A 301 -14.00 0.40 -0.41
CA ALA A 301 -12.90 1.09 0.25
C ALA A 301 -13.25 2.57 0.46
N ILE A 302 -12.81 3.15 1.57
CA ILE A 302 -12.87 4.60 1.79
C ILE A 302 -11.67 5.23 1.12
N ALA A 303 -11.89 5.95 0.02
CA ALA A 303 -10.86 6.73 -0.66
C ALA A 303 -10.54 8.01 0.11
N VAL A 304 -9.25 8.20 0.43
CA VAL A 304 -8.80 9.34 1.23
C VAL A 304 -7.98 10.34 0.41
N ALA A 305 -8.49 11.56 0.29
CA ALA A 305 -7.79 12.70 -0.32
C ALA A 305 -6.92 13.46 0.70
N ALA A 306 -5.88 14.12 0.21
CA ALA A 306 -4.89 14.82 1.02
C ALA A 306 -5.20 16.32 1.14
N LEU A 307 -5.28 16.80 2.38
CA LEU A 307 -5.33 18.21 2.72
C LEU A 307 -3.93 18.75 3.02
N GLU A 308 -3.69 20.00 2.64
CA GLU A 308 -2.54 20.79 3.08
C GLU A 308 -2.95 21.80 4.16
N ASN A 309 -2.00 22.21 5.01
CA ASN A 309 -2.24 23.19 6.07
C ASN A 309 -2.33 24.62 5.55
N ARG A 310 -3.22 24.84 4.58
CA ARG A 310 -3.50 26.12 3.95
C ARG A 310 -5.00 26.30 3.85
N GLN A 311 -5.46 27.52 4.12
CA GLN A 311 -6.86 27.87 3.96
C GLN A 311 -7.12 28.39 2.54
N GLN A 312 -8.21 27.94 1.93
CA GLN A 312 -8.79 28.49 0.70
C GLN A 312 -10.31 28.39 0.79
N ASN A 313 -11.02 29.43 0.37
CA ASN A 313 -12.48 29.50 0.42
C ASN A 313 -13.08 29.23 1.83
N GLY A 314 -12.33 29.59 2.88
CA GLY A 314 -12.77 29.42 4.28
C GLY A 314 -12.60 28.01 4.86
N THR A 315 -11.91 27.10 4.15
CA THR A 315 -11.68 25.71 4.55
C THR A 315 -10.23 25.30 4.31
N TYR A 316 -9.81 24.13 4.80
CA TYR A 316 -8.54 23.52 4.36
C TYR A 316 -8.54 23.29 2.85
N ARG A 317 -7.36 23.30 2.25
CA ARG A 317 -7.19 23.11 0.82
C ARG A 317 -6.79 21.66 0.50
N VAL A 318 -7.41 21.06 -0.51
CA VAL A 318 -6.96 19.80 -1.12
C VAL A 318 -5.63 20.05 -1.83
N ALA A 319 -4.62 19.25 -1.51
CA ALA A 319 -3.29 19.35 -2.11
C ALA A 319 -3.33 19.07 -3.62
N ASP A 320 -2.46 19.73 -4.40
CA ASP A 320 -2.49 19.61 -5.86
C ASP A 320 -2.16 18.19 -6.34
N PHE A 321 -1.29 17.49 -5.63
CA PHE A 321 -0.97 16.10 -5.95
C PHE A 321 -2.14 15.14 -5.68
N SER A 322 -3.08 15.45 -4.77
CA SER A 322 -4.12 14.49 -4.38
C SER A 322 -4.91 14.03 -5.60
N SER A 323 -5.00 12.74 -5.87
CA SER A 323 -5.81 12.27 -6.99
C SER A 323 -7.28 12.67 -6.83
N ARG A 324 -7.96 12.88 -7.96
CA ARG A 324 -9.35 13.34 -8.08
C ARG A 324 -10.23 12.23 -8.64
N GLY A 325 -11.44 12.12 -8.12
CA GLY A 325 -12.49 11.24 -8.62
C GLY A 325 -13.11 11.73 -9.93
N TYR A 326 -14.32 11.26 -10.24
CA TYR A 326 -15.06 11.64 -11.44
C TYR A 326 -16.25 12.54 -11.12
N ALA A 327 -16.33 13.70 -11.78
CA ALA A 327 -17.48 14.60 -11.70
C ALA A 327 -18.81 14.03 -12.25
N ALA A 328 -18.81 12.78 -12.73
CA ALA A 328 -20.01 12.11 -13.24
C ALA A 328 -20.77 11.38 -12.13
N THR A 329 -20.12 11.13 -10.99
CA THR A 329 -20.61 10.32 -9.87
C THR A 329 -20.51 11.04 -8.53
N ASP A 330 -20.02 12.29 -8.48
CA ASP A 330 -20.02 13.11 -7.28
C ASP A 330 -21.34 13.87 -7.06
N GLY A 331 -21.51 14.42 -5.85
CA GLY A 331 -22.57 15.37 -5.51
C GLY A 331 -23.83 14.78 -4.89
N ASP A 332 -23.97 13.46 -4.85
CA ASP A 332 -25.14 12.78 -4.30
C ASP A 332 -24.93 12.19 -2.89
N TYR A 333 -23.71 12.28 -2.35
CA TYR A 333 -23.30 11.65 -1.09
C TYR A 333 -23.50 10.13 -1.07
N VAL A 334 -23.35 9.47 -2.22
CA VAL A 334 -23.41 8.01 -2.37
C VAL A 334 -22.20 7.50 -3.15
N ILE A 335 -21.30 6.81 -2.44
CA ILE A 335 -20.06 6.32 -3.03
C ILE A 335 -20.31 5.27 -4.11
N GLN A 336 -19.77 5.57 -5.28
CA GLN A 336 -19.65 4.72 -6.46
C GLN A 336 -18.16 4.47 -6.75
N GLN A 337 -17.90 3.66 -7.77
CA GLN A 337 -16.53 3.37 -8.16
C GLN A 337 -15.88 4.62 -8.75
N GLY A 338 -14.74 5.03 -8.19
CA GLY A 338 -14.00 6.21 -8.62
C GLY A 338 -14.34 7.51 -7.88
N ASP A 339 -15.07 7.44 -6.78
CA ASP A 339 -15.33 8.61 -5.94
C ASP A 339 -14.27 8.76 -4.84
N VAL A 340 -13.93 10.01 -4.53
CA VAL A 340 -13.24 10.37 -3.29
C VAL A 340 -14.30 10.40 -2.19
N GLU A 341 -14.00 9.90 -0.98
CA GLU A 341 -15.01 9.83 0.08
C GLU A 341 -14.72 10.79 1.24
N ILE A 342 -13.47 10.81 1.73
CA ILE A 342 -13.08 11.63 2.88
C ILE A 342 -11.75 12.32 2.60
N SER A 343 -11.61 13.57 3.03
CA SER A 343 -10.35 14.29 3.05
C SER A 343 -9.71 14.28 4.45
N ALA A 344 -8.39 14.17 4.51
CA ALA A 344 -7.64 14.26 5.75
C ALA A 344 -6.23 14.87 5.56
N PRO A 345 -5.54 15.32 6.62
CA PRO A 345 -4.20 15.90 6.53
C PRO A 345 -3.18 14.96 5.84
N GLY A 346 -2.59 15.41 4.73
CA GLY A 346 -1.67 14.59 3.93
C GLY A 346 -0.42 15.31 3.42
N ALA A 347 -0.33 16.63 3.50
CA ALA A 347 0.90 17.37 3.14
C ALA A 347 1.69 17.77 4.39
N ALA A 348 3.02 17.63 4.34
CA ALA A 348 3.96 17.94 5.42
C ALA A 348 3.52 17.32 6.75
N ILE A 349 3.40 16.00 6.77
CA ILE A 349 2.98 15.24 7.96
C ILE A 349 4.24 14.70 8.64
N TYR A 350 4.41 15.05 9.91
CA TYR A 350 5.49 14.57 10.76
C TYR A 350 5.06 13.32 11.52
N SER A 351 5.84 12.24 11.45
CA SER A 351 5.53 10.96 12.11
C SER A 351 6.79 10.14 12.39
N THR A 352 6.62 8.98 13.03
CA THR A 352 7.67 8.01 13.37
C THR A 352 8.41 7.49 12.14
N TRP A 353 9.69 7.14 12.28
CA TRP A 353 10.56 6.68 11.20
C TRP A 353 11.47 5.53 11.65
N PRO A 354 11.94 4.64 10.74
CA PRO A 354 12.87 3.58 11.12
C PRO A 354 14.16 4.12 11.73
N GLY A 355 14.77 3.31 12.59
CA GLY A 355 15.92 3.71 13.39
C GLY A 355 15.55 4.45 14.69
N GLY A 356 14.26 4.74 14.92
CA GLY A 356 13.78 5.34 16.17
C GLY A 356 13.78 6.87 16.20
N GLY A 357 13.72 7.49 15.02
CA GLY A 357 13.52 8.93 14.85
C GLY A 357 12.19 9.24 14.18
N TYR A 358 12.09 10.43 13.61
CA TYR A 358 10.88 10.94 12.96
C TYR A 358 11.23 11.58 11.62
N ASN A 359 10.27 11.61 10.70
CA ASN A 359 10.40 12.25 9.41
C ASN A 359 9.14 13.06 9.05
N THR A 360 9.27 14.02 8.14
CA THR A 360 8.16 14.72 7.51
C THR A 360 8.07 14.36 6.04
N ILE A 361 6.96 13.74 5.64
CA ILE A 361 6.65 13.41 4.24
C ILE A 361 5.22 13.82 3.86
N SER A 362 4.95 13.79 2.55
CA SER A 362 3.68 14.19 1.96
C SER A 362 3.09 13.09 1.08
N GLY A 363 1.76 13.01 1.03
CA GLY A 363 1.01 12.13 0.15
C GLY A 363 -0.40 11.81 0.70
N THR A 364 -1.28 11.30 -0.16
CA THR A 364 -2.54 10.67 0.28
C THR A 364 -2.27 9.46 1.18
N SER A 365 -1.08 8.85 1.06
CA SER A 365 -0.54 7.87 2.01
C SER A 365 -0.52 8.35 3.46
N MET A 366 -0.31 9.65 3.71
CA MET A 366 -0.30 10.23 5.06
C MET A 366 -1.69 10.67 5.50
N ALA A 367 -2.60 10.94 4.55
CA ALA A 367 -4.00 11.23 4.84
C ALA A 367 -4.77 9.97 5.27
N SER A 368 -4.55 8.84 4.58
CA SER A 368 -5.20 7.55 4.88
C SER A 368 -5.14 7.14 6.37
N PRO A 369 -3.97 7.13 7.05
CA PRO A 369 -3.88 6.72 8.45
C PRO A 369 -4.60 7.66 9.42
N HIS A 370 -4.80 8.94 9.08
CA HIS A 370 -5.62 9.82 9.90
C HIS A 370 -7.09 9.35 9.91
N VAL A 371 -7.62 8.93 8.76
CA VAL A 371 -8.98 8.38 8.65
C VAL A 371 -9.07 6.99 9.29
N ALA A 372 -8.08 6.13 9.10
CA ALA A 372 -8.05 4.81 9.74
C ALA A 372 -7.99 4.92 11.28
N GLY A 373 -7.18 5.83 11.82
CA GLY A 373 -7.15 6.13 13.24
C GLY A 373 -8.46 6.72 13.75
N LEU A 374 -9.08 7.67 13.03
CA LEU A 374 -10.40 8.20 13.40
C LEU A 374 -11.46 7.09 13.39
N ALA A 375 -11.43 6.20 12.40
CA ALA A 375 -12.31 5.05 12.32
C ALA A 375 -12.16 4.15 13.56
N ALA A 376 -10.93 3.82 13.96
CA ALA A 376 -10.67 3.03 15.16
C ALA A 376 -11.15 3.73 16.44
N LYS A 377 -10.87 5.03 16.59
CA LYS A 377 -11.34 5.84 17.73
C LYS A 377 -12.87 5.80 17.85
N VAL A 378 -13.57 5.97 16.75
CA VAL A 378 -15.04 5.98 16.69
C VAL A 378 -15.61 4.57 16.93
N TRP A 379 -14.98 3.53 16.37
CA TRP A 379 -15.42 2.14 16.52
C TRP A 379 -15.26 1.65 17.96
N ALA A 380 -14.16 2.02 18.63
CA ALA A 380 -13.93 1.70 20.04
C ALA A 380 -15.01 2.30 20.95
N ALA A 381 -15.50 3.50 20.64
CA ALA A 381 -16.61 4.11 21.35
C ALA A 381 -17.98 3.49 21.02
N ASN A 382 -18.06 2.70 19.94
CA ASN A 382 -19.30 2.10 19.43
C ASN A 382 -19.07 0.63 18.99
N PRO A 383 -18.64 -0.27 19.90
CA PRO A 383 -18.15 -1.60 19.52
C PRO A 383 -19.22 -2.51 18.90
N GLY A 384 -20.51 -2.19 19.11
CA GLY A 384 -21.64 -2.90 18.51
C GLY A 384 -21.88 -2.58 17.03
N TRP A 385 -21.22 -1.59 16.46
CA TRP A 385 -21.43 -1.21 15.06
C TRP A 385 -20.84 -2.21 14.06
N SER A 386 -21.51 -2.33 12.91
CA SER A 386 -20.92 -2.91 11.70
C SER A 386 -19.96 -1.93 11.02
N ASN A 387 -19.14 -2.43 10.10
CA ASN A 387 -18.30 -1.59 9.24
C ASN A 387 -19.13 -0.58 8.43
N THR A 388 -20.34 -0.96 7.97
CA THR A 388 -21.25 -0.06 7.24
C THR A 388 -21.78 1.06 8.13
N GLN A 389 -22.16 0.76 9.37
CA GLN A 389 -22.62 1.79 10.33
C GLN A 389 -21.48 2.76 10.70
N LEU A 390 -20.26 2.23 10.89
CA LEU A 390 -19.08 3.04 11.10
C LEU A 390 -18.78 3.95 9.91
N ARG A 391 -18.78 3.41 8.68
CA ARG A 391 -18.56 4.19 7.45
C ARG A 391 -19.58 5.30 7.30
N ALA A 392 -20.87 4.99 7.48
CA ALA A 392 -21.93 6.00 7.46
C ALA A 392 -21.71 7.10 8.52
N ASN A 393 -21.20 6.75 9.69
CA ASN A 393 -20.89 7.72 10.73
C ASN A 393 -19.68 8.61 10.35
N LEU A 394 -18.63 8.05 9.72
CA LEU A 394 -17.50 8.83 9.19
C LEU A 394 -17.94 9.76 8.05
N GLN A 395 -18.76 9.27 7.12
CA GLN A 395 -19.37 10.06 6.04
C GLN A 395 -20.16 11.26 6.58
N ASN A 396 -20.97 11.06 7.62
CA ASN A 396 -21.72 12.14 8.25
C ASN A 396 -20.81 13.18 8.92
N ARG A 397 -19.68 12.76 9.51
CA ARG A 397 -18.70 13.71 10.06
C ARG A 397 -17.98 14.50 8.97
N ALA A 398 -17.65 13.86 7.85
CA ALA A 398 -17.07 14.52 6.68
C ALA A 398 -18.03 15.56 6.13
N ARG A 399 -19.29 15.18 5.88
CA ARG A 399 -20.36 16.07 5.40
C ARG A 399 -20.60 17.29 6.29
N ALA A 400 -20.43 17.14 7.61
CA ALA A 400 -20.55 18.25 8.55
C ALA A 400 -19.39 19.26 8.47
N ASN A 401 -18.32 18.95 7.74
CA ASN A 401 -17.10 19.72 7.62
C ASN A 401 -16.68 19.78 6.13
N ASP A 402 -17.51 20.45 5.33
CA ASP A 402 -17.29 20.68 3.90
C ASP A 402 -15.89 21.27 3.60
N ILE A 403 -15.31 20.90 2.45
CA ILE A 403 -14.00 21.36 1.97
C ILE A 403 -14.19 22.04 0.62
N LEU A 404 -13.93 23.35 0.61
CA LEU A 404 -14.18 24.23 -0.53
C LEU A 404 -12.90 24.67 -1.24
N GLY A 405 -11.74 24.25 -0.73
CA GLY A 405 -10.42 24.68 -1.19
C GLY A 405 -9.71 23.63 -2.04
N GLY A 406 -9.11 24.05 -3.15
CA GLY A 406 -8.33 23.18 -4.06
C GLY A 406 -9.00 23.01 -5.42
N PHE A 407 -8.24 22.53 -6.41
CA PHE A 407 -8.81 22.26 -7.74
C PHE A 407 -9.82 21.12 -7.68
N GLY A 408 -11.04 21.41 -8.14
CA GLY A 408 -12.18 20.49 -8.16
C GLY A 408 -13.06 20.52 -6.91
N ALA A 409 -12.61 21.15 -5.82
CA ALA A 409 -13.39 21.29 -4.60
C ALA A 409 -14.60 22.23 -4.81
N ALA A 410 -15.75 21.86 -4.28
CA ALA A 410 -17.01 22.60 -4.44
C ALA A 410 -17.88 22.48 -3.18
N ALA A 411 -18.96 23.25 -3.10
CA ALA A 411 -19.89 23.11 -1.99
C ALA A 411 -20.63 21.77 -2.08
N GLY A 412 -20.58 20.99 -1.01
CA GLY A 412 -21.26 19.72 -0.92
C GLY A 412 -20.30 18.53 -1.08
N ASP A 413 -20.76 17.49 -1.78
CA ASP A 413 -19.92 16.36 -2.18
C ASP A 413 -19.27 16.69 -3.53
N ASP A 414 -17.96 16.49 -3.65
CA ASP A 414 -17.19 16.83 -4.84
C ASP A 414 -16.05 15.85 -5.13
N TYR A 415 -15.64 15.78 -6.40
CA TYR A 415 -14.63 14.83 -6.85
C TYR A 415 -13.19 15.08 -6.33
N ALA A 416 -12.89 16.20 -5.66
CA ALA A 416 -11.55 16.49 -5.13
C ALA A 416 -11.43 16.16 -3.64
N SER A 417 -12.46 16.47 -2.86
CA SER A 417 -12.46 16.38 -1.41
C SER A 417 -13.39 15.30 -0.86
N GLY A 418 -14.25 14.73 -1.73
CA GLY A 418 -15.30 13.80 -1.36
C GLY A 418 -16.37 14.50 -0.55
N PHE A 419 -16.81 13.85 0.53
CA PHE A 419 -17.86 14.41 1.39
C PHE A 419 -17.36 15.54 2.29
N GLY A 420 -16.04 15.73 2.39
CA GLY A 420 -15.40 16.71 3.27
C GLY A 420 -14.42 16.08 4.27
N PHE A 421 -14.17 16.78 5.38
CA PHE A 421 -13.13 16.41 6.36
C PHE A 421 -13.73 15.85 7.66
N ALA A 422 -13.71 14.52 7.83
CA ALA A 422 -14.18 13.88 9.06
C ALA A 422 -13.24 14.23 10.25
N LYS A 423 -13.81 14.79 11.33
CA LYS A 423 -13.11 15.18 12.56
C LYS A 423 -13.60 14.39 13.78
N VAL A 424 -12.97 14.56 14.95
CA VAL A 424 -13.30 13.82 16.19
C VAL A 424 -14.65 14.19 16.81
N ASN A 425 -15.12 15.42 16.59
CA ASN A 425 -16.21 16.09 17.33
C ASN A 425 -17.52 15.28 17.46
#